data_AF-A0A6C0DR99-F1
#
_entry.id   AF-A0A6C0DR99-F1
#
_cell.length_a   1.000
_cell.length_b   1.000
_cell.length_c   1.000
_cell.angle_alpha   90.00
_cell.angle_beta   90.00
_cell.angle_gamma   90.00
#
_symmetry.space_group_name_H-M   'P 1'
#
loop_
_entity.id
_entity.type
_entity.pdbx_description
1 polymer ?
#
loop_
_entity_poly.entity_id
_entity_poly.type
_entity_poly.pdbx_seq_one_letter_code
_entity_poly.pdbx_strand_id
1 'polypeptide(L)'
;MDGSELQIEGFGHDIAGTTSVVYSDNAGLLWLPYEFIGGGGGTRILLHGDQSSGCRGMIAAERWTMILDMTGAGGVRNWSVLASIMRHLLGPIVVVVTPDVVIPAAFVGHCKGITLIVFRWITDVGNPSGLSVGTLFFPLNMSAAGIVGAQRGFWKGMPLRTSDSNLGLVLNETRPQGLHLVSSVLESGVVGLAWYRPRDSDDLVAAGRRDSLAAWLGAISDRIIGVMKGETA
;
A
#
# COMPACT_ATOMS: atom_id res chain seq x y z
N MET A 1 1.00 -34.44 9.57
CA MET A 1 1.63 -33.30 10.26
C MET A 1 1.59 -32.16 9.28
N ASP A 2 0.60 -31.28 9.41
CA ASP A 2 0.42 -30.14 8.51
C ASP A 2 1.49 -29.10 8.83
N GLY A 3 2.61 -29.19 8.11
CA GLY A 3 3.63 -28.16 8.10
C GLY A 3 3.04 -26.91 7.46
N SER A 4 2.78 -25.90 8.27
CA SER A 4 2.47 -24.55 7.80
C SER A 4 3.72 -23.97 7.14
N GLU A 5 3.97 -24.36 5.89
CA GLU A 5 5.04 -23.75 5.10
C GLU A 5 4.68 -22.28 4.83
N LEU A 6 5.62 -21.41 5.19
CA LEU A 6 5.54 -19.99 4.90
C LEU A 6 5.76 -19.82 3.39
N GLN A 7 4.68 -19.64 2.63
CA GLN A 7 4.77 -19.30 1.20
C GLN A 7 5.04 -17.80 1.05
N ILE A 8 6.23 -17.46 0.53
CA ILE A 8 6.59 -16.10 0.12
C ILE A 8 6.14 -15.92 -1.33
N GLU A 9 5.20 -15.02 -1.57
CA GLU A 9 4.64 -14.82 -2.92
C GLU A 9 5.24 -13.57 -3.58
N GLY A 10 5.57 -13.69 -4.87
CA GLY A 10 5.78 -12.53 -5.72
C GLY A 10 4.45 -11.82 -5.98
N PHE A 11 4.44 -10.49 -5.90
CA PHE A 11 3.20 -9.73 -6.09
C PHE A 11 2.87 -9.62 -7.58
N GLY A 12 1.73 -10.18 -7.98
CA GLY A 12 1.26 -10.19 -9.38
C GLY A 12 -0.03 -9.38 -9.62
N HIS A 13 -0.50 -8.60 -8.65
CA HIS A 13 -1.81 -7.95 -8.72
C HIS A 13 -1.70 -6.48 -9.14
N ASP A 14 -2.55 -6.02 -10.07
CA ASP A 14 -2.75 -4.60 -10.38
C ASP A 14 -3.69 -3.99 -9.31
N ILE A 15 -3.38 -2.81 -8.78
CA ILE A 15 -4.26 -2.10 -7.83
C ILE A 15 -5.27 -1.18 -8.53
N ALA A 16 -5.33 -1.19 -9.86
CA ALA A 16 -6.27 -0.41 -10.65
C ALA A 16 -7.73 -0.57 -10.17
N GLY A 17 -8.38 0.57 -9.91
CA GLY A 17 -9.79 0.59 -9.48
C GLY A 17 -10.04 0.08 -8.06
N THR A 18 -8.98 -0.14 -7.27
CA THR A 18 -9.07 -0.62 -5.88
C THR A 18 -8.64 0.46 -4.88
N THR A 19 -8.91 0.22 -3.60
CA THR A 19 -8.36 1.05 -2.52
C THR A 19 -7.17 0.35 -1.86
N SER A 20 -6.06 1.07 -1.80
CA SER A 20 -4.82 0.67 -1.14
C SER A 20 -4.51 1.61 0.01
N VAL A 21 -4.04 1.06 1.13
CA VAL A 21 -3.50 1.84 2.25
C VAL A 21 -1.99 1.71 2.26
N VAL A 22 -1.28 2.83 2.30
CA VAL A 22 0.18 2.86 2.46
C VAL A 22 0.49 3.40 3.85
N TYR A 23 1.01 2.56 4.73
CA TYR A 23 1.42 3.03 6.04
C TYR A 23 2.71 3.84 5.96
N SER A 24 2.85 4.84 6.81
CA SER A 24 4.05 5.65 6.97
C SER A 24 4.32 5.93 8.45
N ASP A 25 5.57 6.21 8.77
CA ASP A 25 6.04 6.70 10.07
C ASP A 25 6.21 8.22 10.07
N ASN A 26 6.52 8.84 8.91
CA ASN A 26 6.64 10.29 8.77
C ASN A 26 6.29 10.81 7.36
N ALA A 27 5.99 12.11 7.26
CA ALA A 27 5.54 12.76 6.02
C ALA A 27 6.64 12.89 4.94
N GLY A 28 7.90 12.78 5.33
CA GLY A 28 9.06 12.90 4.44
C GLY A 28 9.36 11.64 3.64
N LEU A 29 8.72 10.52 4.00
CA LEU A 29 8.95 9.20 3.41
C LEU A 29 7.77 8.68 2.58
N LEU A 30 6.82 9.56 2.24
CA LEU A 30 5.71 9.14 1.38
C LEU A 30 6.23 8.86 -0.03
N TRP A 31 5.81 7.73 -0.58
CA TRP A 31 6.20 7.23 -1.90
C TRP A 31 5.01 6.51 -2.53
N LEU A 32 4.93 6.48 -3.85
CA LEU A 32 3.82 5.85 -4.57
C LEU A 32 4.22 4.48 -5.14
N PRO A 33 3.36 3.46 -4.98
CA PRO A 33 3.58 2.08 -5.44
C PRO A 33 3.36 1.95 -6.96
N TYR A 34 4.21 2.60 -7.76
CA TYR A 34 4.03 2.74 -9.22
C TYR A 34 4.00 1.43 -9.98
N GLU A 35 4.76 0.43 -9.55
CA GLU A 35 4.76 -0.88 -10.20
C GLU A 35 3.40 -1.58 -10.11
N PHE A 36 2.48 -1.08 -9.28
CA PHE A 36 1.14 -1.58 -9.09
C PHE A 36 0.05 -0.68 -9.67
N ILE A 37 0.38 0.57 -10.03
CA ILE A 37 -0.55 1.52 -10.67
C ILE A 37 -0.45 1.29 -12.18
N GLY A 38 -1.27 0.40 -12.75
CA GLY A 38 -1.25 0.11 -14.18
C GLY A 38 -1.39 1.37 -15.06
N GLY A 39 -0.52 1.49 -16.08
CA GLY A 39 -0.71 2.35 -17.26
C GLY A 39 -0.61 3.87 -17.04
N GLY A 40 0.50 4.47 -17.45
CA GLY A 40 0.72 5.93 -17.45
C GLY A 40 -0.23 6.68 -18.39
N GLY A 41 -0.95 7.67 -17.85
CA GLY A 41 -1.75 8.62 -18.63
C GLY A 41 -3.07 9.10 -18.01
N GLY A 42 -3.44 8.58 -16.83
CA GLY A 42 -4.70 8.91 -16.15
C GLY A 42 -4.73 10.26 -15.41
N THR A 43 -5.92 10.63 -14.92
CA THR A 43 -6.10 11.79 -14.04
C THR A 43 -5.51 11.48 -12.67
N ARG A 44 -4.56 12.31 -12.21
CA ARG A 44 -3.90 12.17 -10.89
C ARG A 44 -4.31 13.31 -9.98
N ILE A 45 -4.90 12.98 -8.84
CA ILE A 45 -5.39 13.96 -7.86
C ILE A 45 -4.68 13.72 -6.54
N LEU A 46 -4.04 14.77 -6.00
CA LEU A 46 -3.48 14.76 -4.65
C LEU A 46 -4.40 15.54 -3.71
N LEU A 47 -4.79 14.92 -2.61
CA LEU A 47 -5.54 15.52 -1.51
C LEU A 47 -4.61 15.64 -0.32
N HIS A 48 -4.31 16.87 0.12
CA HIS A 48 -3.42 17.12 1.25
C HIS A 48 -4.09 17.89 2.39
N GLY A 49 -3.60 17.68 3.61
CA GLY A 49 -4.01 18.42 4.81
C GLY A 49 -2.94 19.38 5.31
N ASP A 50 -3.12 19.91 6.52
CA ASP A 50 -2.22 20.89 7.15
C ASP A 50 -0.88 20.27 7.55
N GLN A 51 -0.90 19.06 8.10
CA GLN A 51 0.29 18.36 8.58
C GLN A 51 1.09 17.73 7.44
N SER A 52 0.42 17.43 6.33
CA SER A 52 1.06 16.92 5.11
C SER A 52 1.23 17.96 4.02
N SER A 53 0.93 19.24 4.30
CA SER A 53 1.26 20.36 3.42
C SER A 53 2.77 20.40 3.09
N GLY A 54 3.58 19.82 3.98
CA GLY A 54 5.03 19.60 3.83
C GLY A 54 5.44 18.44 2.92
N CYS A 55 4.52 17.72 2.27
CA CYS A 55 4.81 16.63 1.31
C CYS A 55 5.38 17.16 -0.02
N ARG A 56 6.30 18.13 0.04
CA ARG A 56 6.95 18.78 -1.11
C ARG A 56 7.60 17.76 -2.04
N GLY A 57 8.14 16.67 -1.50
CA GLY A 57 8.70 15.58 -2.29
C GLY A 57 7.66 14.97 -3.24
N MET A 58 6.45 14.66 -2.74
CA MET A 58 5.37 14.09 -3.55
C MET A 58 4.69 15.13 -4.45
N ILE A 59 4.54 16.37 -3.98
CA ILE A 59 3.98 17.48 -4.78
C ILE A 59 4.90 17.80 -5.97
N ALA A 60 6.23 17.82 -5.76
CA ALA A 60 7.20 18.23 -6.78
C ALA A 60 7.65 17.09 -7.69
N ALA A 61 7.61 15.83 -7.23
CA ALA A 61 8.05 14.68 -8.03
C ALA A 61 7.05 14.27 -9.11
N GLU A 62 5.81 14.78 -9.06
CA GLU A 62 4.70 14.19 -9.81
C GLU A 62 3.96 15.16 -10.72
N ARG A 63 3.48 14.62 -11.84
CA ARG A 63 2.58 15.32 -12.76
C ARG A 63 1.14 15.21 -12.28
N TRP A 64 0.82 15.92 -11.21
CA TRP A 64 -0.55 16.03 -10.71
C TRP A 64 -1.45 16.76 -11.71
N THR A 65 -2.61 16.20 -12.02
CA THR A 65 -3.67 16.92 -12.71
C THR A 65 -4.32 17.94 -11.78
N MET A 66 -4.42 17.60 -10.50
CA MET A 66 -5.04 18.44 -9.48
C MET A 66 -4.39 18.21 -8.12
N ILE A 67 -4.21 19.28 -7.37
CA ILE A 67 -3.77 19.26 -5.98
C ILE A 67 -4.79 20.08 -5.19
N LEU A 68 -5.43 19.46 -4.20
CA LEU A 68 -6.47 20.08 -3.39
C LEU A 68 -6.07 20.09 -1.92
N ASP A 69 -6.18 21.26 -1.31
CA ASP A 69 -6.05 21.46 0.13
C ASP A 69 -7.38 21.13 0.82
N MET A 70 -7.37 20.12 1.70
CA MET A 70 -8.57 19.61 2.35
C MET A 70 -8.78 20.19 3.76
N THR A 71 -8.10 21.28 4.09
CA THR A 71 -8.09 21.90 5.43
C THR A 71 -9.19 22.95 5.61
N GLY A 72 -9.65 23.10 6.86
CA GLY A 72 -10.59 24.14 7.27
C GLY A 72 -11.88 24.23 6.44
N ALA A 73 -12.43 25.44 6.34
CA ALA A 73 -13.67 25.70 5.59
C ALA A 73 -13.51 25.54 4.07
N GLY A 74 -12.28 25.69 3.55
CA GLY A 74 -11.94 25.43 2.15
C GLY A 74 -12.05 23.95 1.80
N GLY A 75 -11.58 23.06 2.68
CA GLY A 75 -11.62 21.62 2.50
C GLY A 75 -13.03 21.05 2.34
N VAL A 76 -14.00 21.54 3.12
CA VAL A 76 -15.41 21.13 3.00
C VAL A 76 -15.97 21.43 1.60
N ARG A 77 -15.61 22.58 1.04
CA ARG A 77 -15.99 22.94 -0.33
C ARG A 77 -15.26 22.08 -1.35
N ASN A 78 -13.98 21.80 -1.14
CA ASN A 78 -13.17 20.98 -2.03
C ASN A 78 -13.67 19.54 -2.13
N TRP A 79 -14.19 18.95 -1.04
CA TRP A 79 -14.88 17.65 -1.12
C TRP A 79 -16.10 17.67 -2.02
N SER A 80 -16.92 18.72 -1.94
CA SER A 80 -18.12 18.87 -2.77
C SER A 80 -17.77 19.10 -4.24
N VAL A 81 -16.75 19.92 -4.51
CA VAL A 81 -16.21 20.14 -5.86
C VAL A 81 -15.67 18.83 -6.43
N LEU A 82 -14.84 18.12 -5.66
CA LEU A 82 -14.29 16.83 -6.04
C LEU A 82 -15.41 15.85 -6.39
N ALA A 83 -16.41 15.69 -5.53
CA ALA A 83 -17.54 14.77 -5.78
C ALA A 83 -18.28 15.11 -7.08
N SER A 84 -18.40 16.41 -7.40
CA SER A 84 -19.02 16.86 -8.64
C SER A 84 -18.19 16.49 -9.86
N ILE A 85 -16.89 16.80 -9.86
CA ILE A 85 -16.00 16.55 -11.01
C ILE A 85 -15.72 15.08 -11.24
N MET A 86 -15.68 14.24 -10.19
CA MET A 86 -15.32 12.82 -10.29
C MET A 86 -16.23 12.06 -11.26
N ARG A 87 -17.49 12.49 -11.42
CA ARG A 87 -18.46 11.91 -12.36
C ARG A 87 -18.19 12.24 -13.83
N HIS A 88 -17.32 13.20 -14.10
CA HIS A 88 -17.01 13.70 -15.44
C HIS A 88 -15.59 13.39 -15.88
N LEU A 89 -14.76 12.84 -14.99
CA LEU A 89 -13.40 12.42 -15.33
C LEU A 89 -13.44 11.17 -16.20
N LEU A 90 -12.62 11.16 -17.27
CA LEU A 90 -12.49 10.05 -18.21
C LEU A 90 -11.14 9.36 -18.03
N GLY A 91 -11.12 8.04 -18.20
CA GLY A 91 -9.92 7.22 -18.11
C GLY A 91 -9.58 6.76 -16.68
N PRO A 92 -8.40 6.14 -16.49
CA PRO A 92 -7.94 5.74 -15.16
C PRO A 92 -7.78 6.96 -14.27
N ILE A 93 -8.33 6.89 -13.06
CA ILE A 93 -8.22 7.96 -12.06
C ILE A 93 -7.44 7.41 -10.88
N VAL A 94 -6.41 8.15 -10.49
CA VAL A 94 -5.63 7.87 -9.29
C VAL A 94 -5.84 9.02 -8.32
N VAL A 95 -6.42 8.72 -7.16
CA VAL A 95 -6.57 9.68 -6.06
C VAL A 95 -5.62 9.28 -4.96
N VAL A 96 -4.76 10.21 -4.57
CA VAL A 96 -3.78 10.04 -3.51
C VAL A 96 -4.15 10.94 -2.34
N VAL A 97 -4.24 10.35 -1.15
CA VAL A 97 -4.73 11.00 0.06
C VAL A 97 -3.64 10.98 1.12
N THR A 98 -3.18 12.13 1.59
CA THR A 98 -2.13 12.21 2.62
C THR A 98 -2.64 11.72 3.99
N PRO A 99 -1.74 11.36 4.92
CA PRO A 99 -2.08 10.76 6.20
C PRO A 99 -3.14 11.48 7.04
N ASP A 100 -3.10 12.81 7.03
CA ASP A 100 -3.94 13.71 7.82
C ASP A 100 -5.29 14.04 7.18
N VAL A 101 -5.53 13.61 5.94
CA VAL A 101 -6.80 13.82 5.26
C VAL A 101 -7.77 12.69 5.58
N VAL A 102 -8.87 13.06 6.22
CA VAL A 102 -10.01 12.18 6.51
C VAL A 102 -11.00 12.23 5.35
N ILE A 103 -11.28 11.06 4.77
CA ILE A 103 -12.26 10.93 3.68
C ILE A 103 -13.65 10.88 4.30
N PRO A 104 -14.56 11.82 3.97
CA PRO A 104 -15.93 11.79 4.46
C PRO A 104 -16.66 10.52 4.02
N ALA A 105 -17.47 9.94 4.91
CA ALA A 105 -18.27 8.75 4.59
C ALA A 105 -19.18 8.97 3.35
N ALA A 106 -19.73 10.18 3.20
CA ALA A 106 -20.53 10.56 2.04
C ALA A 106 -19.74 10.53 0.71
N PHE A 107 -18.41 10.65 0.77
CA PHE A 107 -17.55 10.62 -0.41
C PHE A 107 -17.21 9.20 -0.86
N VAL A 108 -17.29 8.20 0.02
CA VAL A 108 -16.87 6.81 -0.26
C VAL A 108 -17.55 6.22 -1.50
N GLY A 109 -18.84 6.53 -1.72
CA GLY A 109 -19.58 6.07 -2.89
C GLY A 109 -19.04 6.61 -4.23
N HIS A 110 -18.32 7.73 -4.20
CA HIS A 110 -17.70 8.32 -5.38
C HIS A 110 -16.34 7.70 -5.73
N CYS A 111 -15.78 6.84 -4.87
CA CYS A 111 -14.49 6.19 -5.08
C CYS A 111 -14.59 4.89 -5.91
N LYS A 112 -15.78 4.47 -6.34
CA LYS A 112 -15.97 3.21 -7.06
C LYS A 112 -15.28 3.26 -8.43
N GLY A 113 -14.40 2.28 -8.70
CA GLY A 113 -13.67 2.17 -9.96
C GLY A 113 -12.48 3.11 -10.09
N ILE A 114 -12.12 3.82 -9.01
CA ILE A 114 -10.94 4.69 -8.94
C ILE A 114 -9.84 3.97 -8.16
N THR A 115 -8.60 4.15 -8.59
CA THR A 115 -7.43 3.73 -7.82
C THR A 115 -7.24 4.72 -6.69
N LEU A 116 -7.57 4.33 -5.46
CA LEU A 116 -7.45 5.17 -4.28
C LEU A 116 -6.25 4.73 -3.46
N ILE A 117 -5.27 5.61 -3.28
CA ILE A 117 -4.09 5.36 -2.45
C ILE A 117 -4.18 6.28 -1.23
N VAL A 118 -4.36 5.67 -0.07
CA VAL A 118 -4.56 6.36 1.19
C VAL A 118 -3.34 6.16 2.06
N PHE A 119 -2.58 7.21 2.30
CA PHE A 119 -1.51 7.14 3.28
C PHE A 119 -2.09 7.20 4.69
N ARG A 120 -1.51 6.45 5.64
CA ARG A 120 -1.89 6.50 7.06
C ARG A 120 -0.67 6.38 7.96
N TRP A 121 -0.74 7.01 9.12
CA TRP A 121 0.28 6.80 10.15
C TRP A 121 0.17 5.39 10.70
N ILE A 122 1.31 4.75 10.98
CA ILE A 122 1.30 3.42 11.60
C ILE A 122 0.69 3.42 13.00
N THR A 123 0.60 4.57 13.66
CA THR A 123 -0.12 4.72 14.93
C THR A 123 -1.64 4.65 14.75
N ASP A 124 -2.14 4.92 13.55
CA ASP A 124 -3.57 4.91 13.22
C ASP A 124 -3.97 3.51 12.73
N VAL A 125 -3.77 2.51 13.59
CA VAL A 125 -4.04 1.11 13.27
C VAL A 125 -5.55 0.85 13.26
N GLY A 126 -6.17 0.96 12.08
CA GLY A 126 -7.57 0.62 11.83
C GLY A 126 -8.02 1.10 10.46
N ASN A 127 -9.15 0.61 9.94
CA ASN A 127 -9.78 1.16 8.73
C ASN A 127 -10.41 2.51 9.08
N PRO A 128 -9.80 3.65 8.72
CA PRO A 128 -10.17 4.94 9.29
C PRO A 128 -11.36 5.58 8.56
N SER A 129 -11.96 4.90 7.57
CA SER A 129 -12.89 5.59 6.64
C SER A 129 -14.00 4.72 6.06
N GLY A 130 -14.20 3.49 6.56
CA GLY A 130 -15.22 2.58 6.02
C GLY A 130 -14.98 2.17 4.55
N LEU A 131 -13.76 2.36 4.06
CA LEU A 131 -13.36 2.02 2.70
C LEU A 131 -13.18 0.50 2.58
N SER A 132 -13.58 -0.08 1.46
CA SER A 132 -13.21 -1.45 1.14
C SER A 132 -11.77 -1.46 0.64
N VAL A 133 -10.84 -1.84 1.54
CA VAL A 133 -9.41 -1.87 1.26
C VAL A 133 -9.03 -3.25 0.73
N GLY A 134 -8.41 -3.27 -0.46
CA GLY A 134 -7.92 -4.49 -1.09
C GLY A 134 -6.44 -4.75 -0.83
N THR A 135 -5.66 -3.73 -0.47
CA THR A 135 -4.21 -3.86 -0.31
C THR A 135 -3.65 -2.94 0.78
N LEU A 136 -2.70 -3.45 1.56
CA LEU A 136 -1.92 -2.72 2.55
C LEU A 136 -0.43 -2.79 2.18
N PHE A 137 0.25 -1.65 2.22
CA PHE A 137 1.68 -1.53 2.03
C PHE A 137 2.35 -1.12 3.34
N PHE A 138 3.38 -1.87 3.76
CA PHE A 138 4.13 -1.64 4.99
C PHE A 138 5.61 -1.37 4.69
N PRO A 139 6.04 -0.09 4.72
CA PRO A 139 7.43 0.23 4.51
C PRO A 139 8.44 -0.22 5.58
N LEU A 140 9.69 -0.44 5.16
CA LEU A 140 10.83 -0.95 5.95
C LEU A 140 11.07 -0.25 7.29
N ASN A 141 10.80 1.05 7.33
CA ASN A 141 11.21 1.92 8.43
C ASN A 141 10.35 1.73 9.68
N MET A 142 9.30 0.91 9.59
CA MET A 142 8.47 0.52 10.72
C MET A 142 9.05 -0.69 11.47
N SER A 143 8.77 -0.75 12.78
CA SER A 143 9.13 -1.90 13.60
C SER A 143 8.37 -3.16 13.16
N ALA A 144 9.00 -4.33 13.26
CA ALA A 144 8.37 -5.60 12.86
C ALA A 144 7.13 -5.88 13.70
N ALA A 145 7.19 -5.58 15.01
CA ALA A 145 6.05 -5.71 15.92
C ALA A 145 4.87 -4.81 15.50
N GLY A 146 5.14 -3.57 15.09
CA GLY A 146 4.11 -2.65 14.59
C GLY A 146 3.43 -3.16 13.32
N ILE A 147 4.21 -3.66 12.36
CA ILE A 147 3.69 -4.24 11.11
C ILE A 147 2.83 -5.48 11.41
N VAL A 148 3.29 -6.40 12.25
CA VAL A 148 2.52 -7.60 12.63
C VAL A 148 1.21 -7.20 13.32
N GLY A 149 1.25 -6.25 14.25
CA GLY A 149 0.07 -5.74 14.94
C GLY A 149 -0.95 -5.13 13.97
N ALA A 150 -0.48 -4.31 13.03
CA ALA A 150 -1.33 -3.67 12.03
C ALA A 150 -1.93 -4.67 11.02
N GLN A 151 -1.12 -5.61 10.53
CA GLN A 151 -1.58 -6.67 9.62
C GLN A 151 -2.70 -7.51 10.28
N ARG A 152 -2.49 -7.95 11.52
CA ARG A 152 -3.47 -8.76 12.26
C ARG A 152 -4.73 -7.97 12.61
N GLY A 153 -4.56 -6.70 13.00
CA GLY A 153 -5.67 -5.81 13.33
C GLY A 153 -6.56 -5.56 12.12
N PHE A 154 -5.97 -5.31 10.96
CA PHE A 154 -6.70 -4.97 9.74
C PHE A 154 -7.42 -6.18 9.12
N TRP A 155 -6.74 -7.33 9.05
CA TRP A 155 -7.28 -8.56 8.44
C TRP A 155 -7.96 -9.49 9.42
N LYS A 156 -8.32 -9.00 10.61
CA LYS A 156 -8.94 -9.80 11.66
C LYS A 156 -10.18 -10.52 11.12
N GLY A 157 -10.17 -11.85 11.21
CA GLY A 157 -11.28 -12.69 10.77
C GLY A 157 -11.28 -13.04 9.28
N MET A 158 -10.30 -12.56 8.50
CA MET A 158 -10.09 -13.01 7.12
C MET A 158 -9.16 -14.23 7.08
N PRO A 159 -9.40 -15.19 6.16
CA PRO A 159 -8.49 -16.31 5.96
C PRO A 159 -7.17 -15.79 5.40
N LEU A 160 -6.05 -16.22 6.00
CA LEU A 160 -4.70 -15.94 5.51
C LEU A 160 -4.16 -17.15 4.77
N ARG A 161 -3.60 -16.94 3.59
CA ARG A 161 -2.98 -18.01 2.79
C ARG A 161 -1.73 -18.57 3.47
N THR A 162 -1.04 -17.71 4.22
CA THR A 162 0.23 -18.03 4.89
C THR A 162 0.09 -17.82 6.39
N SER A 163 0.68 -18.72 7.20
CA SER A 163 0.70 -18.56 8.66
C SER A 163 1.46 -17.29 9.06
N ASP A 164 0.85 -16.49 9.93
CA ASP A 164 1.39 -15.23 10.46
C ASP A 164 2.31 -15.44 11.69
N SER A 165 2.41 -16.68 12.18
CA SER A 165 3.14 -17.03 13.41
C SER A 165 4.61 -16.58 13.38
N ASN A 166 5.25 -16.67 12.21
CA ASN A 166 6.65 -16.32 12.01
C ASN A 166 6.85 -14.97 11.31
N LEU A 167 5.78 -14.21 11.03
CA LEU A 167 5.87 -12.96 10.26
C LEU A 167 6.87 -11.95 10.86
N GLY A 168 6.95 -11.88 12.20
CA GLY A 168 7.91 -11.02 12.89
C GLY A 168 9.37 -11.39 12.61
N LEU A 169 9.70 -12.68 12.54
CA LEU A 169 11.03 -13.17 12.20
C LEU A 169 11.37 -12.85 10.74
N VAL A 170 10.43 -13.13 9.83
CA VAL A 170 10.58 -12.87 8.40
C VAL A 170 10.84 -11.38 8.16
N LEU A 171 10.05 -10.50 8.78
CA LEU A 171 10.25 -9.04 8.69
C LEU A 171 11.65 -8.60 9.14
N ASN A 172 12.23 -9.26 10.14
CA ASN A 172 13.57 -8.93 10.61
C ASN A 172 14.65 -9.41 9.64
N GLU A 173 14.45 -10.53 8.96
CA GLU A 173 15.38 -11.06 7.95
C GLU A 173 15.28 -10.32 6.61
N THR A 174 14.09 -9.90 6.21
CA THR A 174 13.85 -9.22 4.93
C THR A 174 14.18 -7.72 5.00
N ARG A 175 14.09 -7.09 6.17
CA ARG A 175 14.35 -5.66 6.34
C ARG A 175 15.75 -5.22 5.89
N PRO A 176 16.85 -5.88 6.32
CA PRO A 176 18.20 -5.55 5.84
C PRO A 176 18.37 -5.63 4.31
N GLN A 177 17.51 -6.38 3.63
CA GLN A 177 17.55 -6.62 2.19
C GLN A 177 16.77 -5.57 1.38
N GLY A 178 16.20 -4.57 2.07
CA GLY A 178 15.44 -3.51 1.46
C GLY A 178 14.01 -3.93 1.06
N LEU A 179 13.45 -4.95 1.71
CA LEU A 179 12.10 -5.43 1.42
C LEU A 179 11.02 -4.96 2.38
N HIS A 180 9.95 -4.53 1.77
CA HIS A 180 8.74 -4.06 2.37
C HIS A 180 7.67 -5.14 2.23
N LEU A 181 6.69 -5.16 3.14
CA LEU A 181 5.60 -6.13 3.11
C LEU A 181 4.38 -5.52 2.39
N VAL A 182 3.80 -6.27 1.47
CA VAL A 182 2.44 -6.03 0.95
C VAL A 182 1.52 -7.12 1.48
N SER A 183 0.30 -6.74 1.84
CA SER A 183 -0.75 -7.68 2.15
C SER A 183 -1.99 -7.34 1.33
N SER A 184 -2.55 -8.31 0.62
CA SER A 184 -3.63 -8.08 -0.35
C SER A 184 -4.70 -9.15 -0.29
N VAL A 185 -5.95 -8.76 -0.51
CA VAL A 185 -7.06 -9.69 -0.73
C VAL A 185 -6.95 -10.24 -2.15
N LEU A 186 -6.84 -11.56 -2.29
CA LEU A 186 -6.83 -12.26 -3.57
C LEU A 186 -8.26 -12.48 -4.08
N GLU A 187 -8.43 -12.86 -5.35
CA GLU A 187 -9.75 -13.15 -5.96
C GLU A 187 -10.56 -14.20 -5.18
N SER A 188 -9.89 -15.07 -4.43
CA SER A 188 -10.51 -16.08 -3.56
C SER A 188 -11.03 -15.55 -2.22
N GLY A 189 -10.87 -14.24 -1.93
CA GLY A 189 -11.20 -13.63 -0.64
C GLY A 189 -10.19 -13.95 0.48
N VAL A 190 -9.11 -14.66 0.15
CA VAL A 190 -8.00 -14.98 1.05
C VAL A 190 -6.96 -13.87 0.99
N VAL A 191 -6.36 -13.54 2.13
CA VAL A 191 -5.27 -12.56 2.20
C VAL A 191 -3.93 -13.24 1.90
N GLY A 192 -3.25 -12.74 0.88
CA GLY A 192 -1.88 -13.08 0.52
C GLY A 192 -0.87 -12.10 1.12
N LEU A 193 0.38 -12.55 1.25
CA LEU A 193 1.52 -11.74 1.67
C LEU A 193 2.58 -11.77 0.58
N ALA A 194 3.09 -10.61 0.22
CA ALA A 194 4.16 -10.46 -0.75
C ALA A 194 5.20 -9.46 -0.26
N TRP A 195 6.36 -9.46 -0.91
CA TRP A 195 7.46 -8.56 -0.57
C TRP A 195 7.87 -7.74 -1.78
N TYR A 196 8.18 -6.47 -1.55
CA TYR A 196 8.51 -5.51 -2.61
C TYR A 196 9.65 -4.57 -2.18
N ARG A 197 10.25 -3.84 -3.12
CA ARG A 197 11.31 -2.86 -2.84
C ARG A 197 10.95 -1.52 -3.51
N PRO A 198 10.83 -0.39 -2.77
CA PRO A 198 10.40 0.90 -3.30
C PRO A 198 11.35 1.52 -4.33
N ARG A 199 12.63 1.14 -4.32
CA ARG A 199 13.55 1.56 -5.38
C ARG A 199 13.13 1.02 -6.75
N ASP A 200 12.35 -0.07 -6.77
CA ASP A 200 11.78 -0.63 -7.98
C ASP A 200 10.47 0.09 -8.37
N SER A 201 10.00 1.02 -7.56
CA SER A 201 8.88 1.94 -7.85
C SER A 201 9.30 3.18 -8.61
N ASP A 202 10.58 3.31 -8.97
CA ASP A 202 11.03 4.27 -9.97
C ASP A 202 10.49 3.83 -11.34
N ASP A 203 9.84 4.74 -12.07
CA ASP A 203 9.18 4.45 -13.36
C ASP A 203 10.17 3.90 -14.41
N LEU A 204 11.46 4.25 -14.28
CA LEU A 204 12.53 3.76 -15.14
C LEU A 204 13.04 2.36 -14.77
N VAL A 205 12.91 1.94 -13.51
CA VAL A 205 13.45 0.66 -12.98
C VAL A 205 12.41 -0.46 -13.04
N ALA A 206 11.12 -0.13 -12.91
CA ALA A 206 10.01 -1.08 -12.78
C ALA A 206 9.82 -2.02 -13.98
N ALA A 207 9.99 -1.52 -15.21
CA ALA A 207 9.66 -2.28 -16.42
C ALA A 207 10.62 -3.46 -16.70
N GLY A 208 11.89 -3.34 -16.28
CA GLY A 208 12.94 -4.31 -16.62
C GLY A 208 13.17 -5.41 -15.58
N ARG A 209 12.55 -5.35 -14.40
CA ARG A 209 12.92 -6.19 -13.23
C ARG A 209 11.80 -6.99 -12.60
N ARG A 210 10.56 -6.89 -13.07
CA ARG A 210 9.41 -7.64 -12.53
C ARG A 210 9.67 -9.14 -12.41
N ASP A 211 10.30 -9.76 -13.40
CA ASP A 211 10.59 -11.21 -13.40
C ASP A 211 11.75 -11.60 -12.47
N SER A 212 12.68 -10.67 -12.18
CA SER A 212 13.81 -10.91 -11.28
C SER A 212 13.41 -10.87 -9.80
N LEU A 213 12.37 -10.11 -9.46
CA LEU A 213 11.82 -10.05 -8.10
C LEU A 213 11.19 -11.39 -7.71
N ALA A 214 10.40 -11.99 -8.60
CA ALA A 214 9.76 -13.29 -8.35
C ALA A 214 10.78 -14.42 -8.11
N ALA A 215 11.84 -14.49 -8.92
CA ALA A 215 12.90 -15.49 -8.77
C ALA A 215 13.69 -15.32 -7.46
N TRP A 216 13.94 -14.08 -7.04
CA TRP A 216 14.68 -13.79 -5.82
C TRP A 216 13.85 -13.99 -4.54
N LEU A 217 12.54 -13.72 -4.58
CA LEU A 217 11.62 -14.03 -3.48
C LEU A 217 11.51 -15.54 -3.24
N GLY A 218 11.60 -16.36 -4.29
CA GLY A 218 11.76 -17.81 -4.16
C GLY A 218 12.99 -18.20 -3.34
N ALA A 219 14.15 -17.60 -3.62
CA ALA A 219 15.40 -17.88 -2.89
C ALA A 219 15.36 -17.47 -1.41
N ILE A 220 14.65 -16.39 -1.06
CA ILE A 220 14.42 -16.03 0.35
C ILE A 220 13.50 -17.03 1.02
N SER A 221 12.46 -17.47 0.32
CA SER A 221 11.53 -18.50 0.83
C SER A 221 12.32 -19.74 1.24
N ASP A 222 13.22 -20.22 0.39
CA ASP A 222 14.04 -21.39 0.67
C ASP A 222 14.96 -21.19 1.88
N ARG A 223 15.58 -20.00 2.01
CA ARG A 223 16.46 -19.69 3.14
C ARG A 223 15.70 -19.61 4.47
N ILE A 224 14.50 -19.01 4.46
CA ILE A 224 13.64 -18.92 5.65
C ILE A 224 13.09 -20.28 6.02
N ILE A 225 12.71 -21.09 5.03
CA ILE A 225 12.31 -22.49 5.23
C ILE A 225 13.46 -23.28 5.87
N GLY A 226 14.70 -23.10 5.42
CA GLY A 226 15.89 -23.70 6.05
C GLY A 226 16.06 -23.30 7.51
N VAL A 227 15.95 -22.00 7.82
CA VAL A 227 16.00 -21.50 9.21
C VAL A 227 14.89 -22.09 10.07
N MET A 228 13.66 -22.18 9.57
CA MET A 228 12.54 -22.78 10.31
C MET A 228 12.70 -24.30 10.50
N LYS A 229 13.37 -24.97 9.57
CA LYS A 229 13.69 -26.42 9.66
C LYS A 229 14.90 -26.70 10.55
N GLY A 230 15.54 -25.67 11.11
CA GLY A 230 16.73 -25.80 11.96
C GLY A 230 18.01 -26.11 11.17
N GLU A 231 17.97 -25.94 9.85
CA GLU A 231 19.13 -26.09 8.97
C GLU A 231 19.90 -24.77 9.02
N THR A 232 20.90 -24.69 9.90
CA THR A 232 21.89 -23.60 9.83
C THR A 232 22.78 -23.80 8.61
N ALA A 233 22.98 -22.71 7.87
CA ALA A 233 23.88 -22.63 6.71
C ALA A 233 25.30 -23.12 7.00
#